data_AF-A0A2R6JR71-F1
#
_entry.id   AF-A0A2R6JR71-F1
#
_cell.length_a   1.000
_cell.length_b   1.000
_cell.length_c   1.000
_cell.angle_alpha   90.00
_cell.angle_beta   90.00
_cell.angle_gamma   90.00
#
_symmetry.space_group_name_H-M   'P 1'
#
loop_
_entity.id
_entity.type
_entity.pdbx_description
1 polymer ?
#
loop_
_entity_poly.entity_id
_entity_poly.type
_entity_poly.pdbx_seq_one_letter_code
_entity_poly.pdbx_strand_id
1 'polypeptide(L)'
;MVEFDLRGVAGGWEQARYGPPDQVDYVLRADEGALESYDSVHSFLKLYDLARLKTPDHPRFLGFGVREDPGGDSITVEVHGMRVRTTYPELESALAAFLAEVFEALDDQTPGDRREHVEALDDSDEVVAELPELYDRLVGTDSS
;
A
#
# COMPACT_ATOMS: atom_id res chain seq x y z
N MET A 1 2.84 14.92 9.10
CA MET A 1 3.66 13.93 8.36
C MET A 1 2.94 12.59 8.40
N VAL A 2 2.90 11.82 7.31
CA VAL A 2 2.28 10.48 7.27
C VAL A 2 3.35 9.41 7.14
N GLU A 3 3.25 8.35 7.95
CA GLU A 3 4.21 7.24 7.97
C GLU A 3 3.47 5.93 8.26
N PHE A 4 3.87 4.86 7.57
CA PHE A 4 3.36 3.51 7.78
C PHE A 4 4.53 2.64 8.22
N ASP A 5 4.43 2.05 9.40
CA ASP A 5 5.45 1.16 9.96
C ASP A 5 4.98 -0.29 9.89
N LEU A 6 5.72 -1.13 9.17
CA LEU A 6 5.41 -2.55 9.05
C LEU A 6 5.69 -3.28 10.37
N ARG A 7 4.71 -4.05 10.85
CA ARG A 7 4.83 -4.89 12.06
C ARG A 7 4.94 -6.36 11.70
N GLY A 8 4.29 -6.78 10.62
CA GLY A 8 4.42 -8.12 10.08
C GLY A 8 3.57 -8.35 8.85
N VAL A 9 3.88 -9.42 8.13
CA VAL A 9 3.08 -9.92 7.01
C VAL A 9 2.71 -11.39 7.29
N ALA A 10 1.42 -11.68 7.27
CA ALA A 10 0.87 -13.02 7.46
C ALA A 10 0.81 -13.77 6.14
N GLY A 11 1.70 -14.76 5.98
CA GLY A 11 1.81 -15.55 4.76
C GLY A 11 2.63 -14.87 3.66
N GLY A 12 2.71 -15.54 2.52
CA GLY A 12 3.49 -15.12 1.37
C GLY A 12 2.63 -14.64 0.19
N TRP A 13 3.25 -14.57 -0.97
CA TRP A 13 2.61 -14.15 -2.22
C TRP A 13 1.40 -15.02 -2.60
N GLU A 14 1.42 -16.32 -2.30
CA GLU A 14 0.28 -17.21 -2.53
C GLU A 14 -0.97 -16.74 -1.77
N GLN A 15 -0.81 -16.30 -0.52
CA GLN A 15 -1.92 -15.75 0.26
C GLN A 15 -2.30 -14.35 -0.22
N ALA A 16 -1.31 -13.52 -0.59
CA ALA A 16 -1.53 -12.15 -1.09
C ALA A 16 -2.47 -12.12 -2.30
N ARG A 17 -2.38 -13.12 -3.16
CA ARG A 17 -3.26 -13.28 -4.33
C ARG A 17 -4.76 -13.24 -4.00
N TYR A 18 -5.15 -13.72 -2.82
CA TYR A 18 -6.56 -13.80 -2.43
C TYR A 18 -7.05 -12.55 -1.68
N GLY A 19 -6.17 -11.57 -1.42
CA GLY A 19 -6.50 -10.34 -0.69
C GLY A 19 -7.07 -10.56 0.72
N PRO A 20 -6.48 -11.40 1.59
CA PRO A 20 -6.98 -11.55 2.96
C PRO A 20 -6.92 -10.21 3.69
N PRO A 21 -7.99 -9.84 4.41
CA PRO A 21 -8.11 -8.50 5.00
C PRO A 21 -7.15 -8.24 6.18
N ASP A 22 -6.49 -9.27 6.69
CA ASP A 22 -5.61 -9.24 7.87
C ASP A 22 -4.15 -9.60 7.55
N GLN A 23 -3.74 -9.38 6.29
CA GLN A 23 -2.44 -9.83 5.82
C GLN A 23 -1.27 -8.99 6.33
N VAL A 24 -1.42 -7.69 6.38
CA VAL A 24 -0.36 -6.74 6.69
C VAL A 24 -0.71 -6.08 8.01
N ASP A 25 0.08 -6.35 9.05
CA ASP A 25 0.01 -5.70 10.37
C ASP A 25 0.91 -4.46 10.34
N TYR A 26 0.36 -3.30 10.70
CA TYR A 26 1.05 -2.02 10.57
C TYR A 26 0.64 -1.01 11.63
N VAL A 27 1.46 0.03 11.76
CA VAL A 27 1.12 1.23 12.52
C VAL A 27 1.16 2.44 11.60
N LEU A 28 0.04 3.13 11.45
CA LEU A 28 -0.07 4.42 10.76
C LEU A 28 0.20 5.55 11.76
N ARG A 29 1.20 6.38 11.49
CA ARG A 29 1.54 7.56 12.27
C ARG A 29 1.18 8.83 11.49
N ALA A 30 0.53 9.76 12.19
CA ALA A 30 0.24 11.09 11.71
C ALA A 30 0.39 12.13 12.82
N ASP A 31 0.31 13.41 12.46
CA ASP A 31 0.40 14.50 13.44
C ASP A 31 -0.73 14.43 14.50
N GLU A 32 -1.86 13.82 14.12
CA GLU A 32 -3.05 13.66 14.97
C GLU A 32 -3.00 12.42 15.89
N GLY A 33 -2.05 11.51 15.70
CA GLY A 33 -1.90 10.31 16.52
C GLY A 33 -1.30 9.11 15.79
N ALA A 34 -1.50 7.92 16.35
CA ALA A 34 -1.12 6.67 15.73
C ALA A 34 -2.28 5.67 15.77
N LEU A 35 -2.39 4.84 14.74
CA LEU A 35 -3.37 3.77 14.60
C LEU A 35 -2.63 2.47 14.34
N GLU A 36 -2.85 1.46 15.18
CA GLU A 36 -2.44 0.07 14.90
C GLU A 36 -3.61 -0.63 14.20
N SER A 37 -3.35 -1.26 13.06
CA SER A 37 -4.38 -1.93 12.27
C SER A 37 -3.79 -3.04 11.40
N TYR A 38 -4.67 -3.76 10.73
CA TYR A 38 -4.34 -4.77 9.74
C TYR A 38 -5.17 -4.56 8.47
N ASP A 39 -4.56 -4.80 7.31
CA ASP A 39 -5.19 -4.68 6.00
C ASP A 39 -4.63 -5.69 5.00
N SER A 40 -5.26 -5.79 3.83
CA SER A 40 -4.72 -6.55 2.70
C SER A 40 -3.63 -5.76 1.95
N VAL A 41 -2.70 -6.48 1.31
CA VAL A 41 -1.74 -5.85 0.37
C VAL A 41 -2.47 -5.07 -0.73
N HIS A 42 -3.63 -5.55 -1.18
CA HIS A 42 -4.48 -4.91 -2.20
C HIS A 42 -4.95 -3.52 -1.77
N SER A 43 -5.29 -3.34 -0.48
CA SER A 43 -5.70 -2.05 0.06
C SER A 43 -4.57 -1.01 -0.08
N PHE A 44 -3.34 -1.39 0.26
CA PHE A 44 -2.18 -0.50 0.14
C PHE A 44 -1.81 -0.20 -1.30
N LEU A 45 -1.86 -1.21 -2.17
CA LEU A 45 -1.63 -1.04 -3.61
C LEU A 45 -2.62 -0.02 -4.20
N LYS A 46 -3.91 -0.13 -3.90
CA LYS A 46 -4.91 0.84 -4.39
C LYS A 46 -4.72 2.23 -3.81
N LEU A 47 -4.36 2.35 -2.53
CA LEU A 47 -4.07 3.64 -1.92
C LEU A 47 -2.83 4.29 -2.55
N TYR A 48 -1.83 3.49 -2.91
CA TYR A 48 -0.63 3.95 -3.63
C TYR A 48 -1.00 4.46 -5.03
N ASP A 49 -1.79 3.72 -5.80
CA ASP A 49 -2.22 4.14 -7.13
C ASP A 49 -3.05 5.41 -7.11
N LEU A 50 -3.94 5.53 -6.13
CA LEU A 50 -4.70 6.74 -5.86
C LEU A 50 -3.75 7.93 -5.68
N ALA A 51 -2.74 7.77 -4.81
CA ALA A 51 -1.77 8.81 -4.54
C ALA A 51 -0.97 9.21 -5.78
N ARG A 52 -0.47 8.22 -6.52
CA ARG A 52 0.28 8.38 -7.77
C ARG A 52 -0.52 9.10 -8.85
N LEU A 53 -1.77 8.70 -9.05
CA LEU A 53 -2.67 9.24 -10.07
C LEU A 53 -3.36 10.54 -9.64
N LYS A 54 -3.25 10.92 -8.37
CA LYS A 54 -3.88 12.11 -7.78
C LYS A 54 -5.38 12.15 -8.01
N THR A 55 -6.05 11.01 -7.87
CA THR A 55 -7.50 10.89 -8.00
C THR A 55 -8.13 10.69 -6.63
N PRO A 56 -9.21 11.38 -6.25
CA PRO A 56 -9.91 11.08 -5.01
C PRO A 56 -10.94 9.93 -5.17
N ASP A 57 -11.22 9.47 -6.40
CA ASP A 57 -12.23 8.45 -6.66
C ASP A 57 -11.68 7.04 -6.44
N HIS A 58 -12.31 6.29 -5.54
CA HIS A 58 -11.96 4.91 -5.20
C HIS A 58 -13.18 4.18 -4.63
N PRO A 59 -13.22 2.85 -4.78
CA PRO A 59 -14.27 2.05 -4.18
C PRO A 59 -14.22 2.13 -2.65
N ARG A 60 -15.34 2.50 -2.02
CA ARG A 60 -15.47 2.63 -0.55
C ARG A 60 -15.23 1.33 0.23
N PHE A 61 -15.24 0.18 -0.42
CA PHE A 61 -15.05 -1.12 0.23
C PHE A 61 -13.59 -1.40 0.60
N LEU A 62 -12.65 -0.52 0.25
CA LEU A 62 -11.21 -0.70 0.45
C LEU A 62 -10.70 -0.28 1.83
N GLY A 63 -11.59 0.09 2.75
CA GLY A 63 -11.22 0.43 4.13
C GLY A 63 -10.66 1.84 4.32
N PHE A 64 -10.49 2.61 3.24
CA PHE A 64 -10.07 4.01 3.29
C PHE A 64 -11.00 4.95 2.53
N GLY A 65 -10.95 6.23 2.91
CA GLY A 65 -11.61 7.35 2.27
C GLY A 65 -10.59 8.44 1.94
N VAL A 66 -10.70 9.11 0.80
CA VAL A 66 -9.85 10.26 0.42
C VAL A 66 -10.73 11.43 0.02
N ARG A 67 -10.37 12.62 0.52
CA ARG A 67 -11.06 13.86 0.23
C ARG A 67 -10.06 14.99 0.05
N GLU A 68 -10.16 15.73 -1.04
CA GLU A 68 -9.37 16.94 -1.24
C GLU A 68 -9.89 18.07 -0.34
N ASP A 69 -8.96 18.81 0.28
CA ASP A 69 -9.33 19.97 1.09
C ASP A 69 -9.61 21.20 0.22
N PRO A 70 -10.49 22.12 0.69
CA PRO A 70 -10.70 23.39 0.02
C PRO A 70 -9.36 24.15 -0.11
N GLY A 71 -8.92 24.38 -1.34
CA GLY A 71 -7.62 25.00 -1.64
C GLY A 71 -6.69 24.14 -2.48
N GLY A 72 -6.92 22.82 -2.56
CA GLY A 72 -6.25 21.91 -3.51
C GLY A 72 -4.84 21.45 -3.14
N ASP A 73 -4.23 22.02 -2.10
CA ASP A 73 -2.86 21.68 -1.71
C ASP A 73 -2.76 20.47 -0.75
N SER A 74 -3.86 20.08 -0.09
CA SER A 74 -3.87 18.96 0.85
C SER A 74 -5.06 18.03 0.65
N ILE A 75 -4.90 16.81 1.12
CA ILE A 75 -5.92 15.77 1.17
C ILE A 75 -6.11 15.31 2.62
N THR A 76 -7.32 14.87 2.93
CA THR A 76 -7.63 14.08 4.11
C THR A 76 -7.79 12.63 3.68
N VAL A 77 -7.00 11.73 4.27
CA VAL A 77 -7.18 10.29 4.15
C VAL A 77 -7.82 9.78 5.44
N GLU A 78 -8.95 9.09 5.35
CA GLU A 78 -9.60 8.41 6.47
C GLU A 78 -9.29 6.91 6.38
N VAL A 79 -8.56 6.37 7.36
CA VAL A 79 -8.18 4.96 7.46
C VAL A 79 -8.74 4.42 8.76
N HIS A 80 -9.66 3.45 8.70
CA HIS A 80 -10.30 2.85 9.88
C HIS A 80 -10.81 3.86 10.93
N GLY A 81 -11.30 5.02 10.47
CA GLY A 81 -11.80 6.10 11.33
C GLY A 81 -10.74 7.08 11.86
N MET A 82 -9.45 6.81 11.67
CA MET A 82 -8.39 7.80 11.83
C MET A 82 -8.38 8.71 10.60
N ARG A 83 -8.31 10.03 10.81
CA ARG A 83 -8.10 11.00 9.73
C ARG A 83 -6.66 11.43 9.75
N VAL A 84 -6.06 11.47 8.57
CA VAL A 84 -4.69 11.89 8.32
C VAL A 84 -4.73 13.00 7.29
N ARG A 85 -4.27 14.18 7.68
CA ARG A 85 -4.03 15.27 6.73
C ARG A 85 -2.64 15.15 6.12
N THR A 86 -2.56 15.13 4.79
CA THR A 86 -1.32 14.96 4.03
C THR A 86 -1.46 15.57 2.63
N THR A 87 -0.49 15.31 1.75
CA THR A 87 -0.54 15.62 0.32
C THR A 87 -0.40 14.34 -0.51
N TYR A 88 -0.82 14.35 -1.78
CA TYR A 88 -0.60 13.19 -2.66
C TYR A 88 0.89 12.78 -2.75
N PRO A 89 1.86 13.70 -2.93
CA PRO A 89 3.28 13.31 -2.97
C PRO A 89 3.80 12.71 -1.66
N GLU A 90 3.38 13.25 -0.51
CA GLU A 90 3.77 12.69 0.79
C GLU A 90 3.16 11.29 1.02
N LEU A 91 1.89 11.11 0.65
CA LEU A 91 1.21 9.82 0.73
C LEU A 91 1.86 8.79 -0.21
N GLU A 92 2.14 9.18 -1.45
CA GLU A 92 2.81 8.32 -2.43
C GLU A 92 4.19 7.88 -1.92
N SER A 93 4.99 8.82 -1.40
CA SER A 93 6.32 8.52 -0.88
C SER A 93 6.28 7.61 0.34
N ALA A 94 5.34 7.83 1.27
CA ALA A 94 5.19 6.99 2.46
C ALA A 94 4.76 5.57 2.09
N LEU A 95 3.82 5.43 1.15
CA LEU A 95 3.35 4.13 0.68
C LEU A 95 4.40 3.41 -0.18
N ALA A 96 5.19 4.12 -0.96
CA ALA A 96 6.29 3.52 -1.73
C ALA A 96 7.31 2.85 -0.80
N ALA A 97 7.73 3.54 0.27
CA ALA A 97 8.64 2.99 1.26
C ALA A 97 8.02 1.77 1.96
N PHE A 98 6.78 1.90 2.41
CA PHE A 98 6.06 0.82 3.09
C PHE A 98 5.83 -0.41 2.21
N LEU A 99 5.45 -0.21 0.94
CA LEU A 99 5.24 -1.30 -0.01
C LEU A 99 6.54 -2.04 -0.34
N ALA A 100 7.69 -1.35 -0.37
CA ALA A 100 8.99 -1.99 -0.52
C ALA A 100 9.24 -2.99 0.63
N GLU A 101 9.01 -2.58 1.89
CA GLU A 101 9.14 -3.46 3.05
C GLU A 101 8.15 -4.63 3.01
N VAL A 102 6.90 -4.39 2.59
CA VAL A 102 5.88 -5.44 2.44
C VAL A 102 6.29 -6.46 1.38
N PHE A 103 6.81 -6.00 0.24
CA PHE A 103 7.28 -6.89 -0.83
C PHE A 103 8.47 -7.73 -0.41
N GLU A 104 9.45 -7.14 0.27
CA GLU A 104 10.57 -7.89 0.86
C GLU A 104 10.08 -8.94 1.87
N ALA A 105 9.11 -8.58 2.72
CA ALA A 105 8.53 -9.52 3.68
C ALA A 105 7.76 -10.67 2.98
N LEU A 106 7.05 -10.40 1.88
CA LEU A 106 6.38 -11.44 1.09
C LEU A 106 7.39 -12.39 0.42
N ASP A 107 8.51 -11.84 -0.07
CA ASP A 107 9.60 -12.63 -0.65
C ASP A 107 10.22 -13.58 0.38
N ASP A 108 10.48 -13.09 1.60
CA ASP A 108 11.05 -13.90 2.67
C ASP A 108 10.14 -15.07 3.08
N GLN A 109 8.83 -14.93 2.92
CA GLN A 109 7.84 -15.96 3.23
C GLN A 109 7.58 -16.92 2.07
N THR A 110 8.01 -16.58 0.85
CA THR A 110 7.66 -17.35 -0.36
C THR A 110 8.89 -17.78 -1.15
N PRO A 111 9.34 -19.03 -1.02
CA PRO A 111 10.40 -19.53 -1.88
C PRO A 111 9.92 -19.59 -3.35
N GLY A 112 10.78 -19.21 -4.30
CA GLY A 112 10.48 -19.32 -5.73
C GLY A 112 10.94 -18.10 -6.52
N ASP A 113 10.48 -18.02 -7.77
CA ASP A 113 10.72 -16.87 -8.62
C ASP A 113 9.78 -15.72 -8.23
N ARG A 114 10.37 -14.62 -7.79
CA ARG A 114 9.67 -13.39 -7.41
C ARG A 114 8.80 -12.86 -8.55
N ARG A 115 9.29 -12.98 -9.79
CA ARG A 115 8.56 -12.50 -10.96
C ARG A 115 7.25 -13.26 -11.17
N GLU A 116 7.26 -14.58 -11.02
CA GLU A 116 6.05 -15.41 -11.14
C GLU A 116 5.02 -15.05 -10.06
N HIS A 117 5.48 -14.76 -8.85
CA HIS A 117 4.61 -14.37 -7.73
C HIS A 117 3.94 -13.01 -7.95
N VAL A 118 4.70 -12.03 -8.43
CA VAL A 118 4.21 -10.68 -8.70
C VAL A 118 3.23 -10.70 -9.88
N GLU A 119 3.55 -11.40 -10.97
CA GLU A 119 2.67 -11.57 -12.13
C GLU A 119 1.34 -12.25 -11.74
N ALA A 120 1.37 -13.23 -10.82
CA ALA A 120 0.16 -13.90 -10.35
C ALA A 120 -0.78 -13.01 -9.51
N LEU A 121 -0.24 -11.95 -8.88
CA LEU A 121 -1.02 -10.94 -8.16
C LEU A 121 -1.58 -9.87 -9.12
N ASP A 122 -0.80 -9.46 -10.12
CA ASP A 122 -1.19 -8.50 -11.16
C ASP A 122 -2.37 -9.02 -12.03
N ASP A 123 -2.39 -10.33 -12.31
CA ASP A 123 -3.48 -11.01 -13.03
C ASP A 123 -4.84 -10.98 -12.29
N SER A 124 -4.88 -10.52 -11.03
CA SER A 124 -6.16 -10.26 -10.37
C SER A 124 -6.65 -8.87 -10.80
N ASP A 125 -7.85 -8.81 -11.42
CA ASP A 125 -8.56 -7.57 -11.83
C ASP A 125 -8.77 -6.54 -10.69
N GLU A 126 -8.26 -6.84 -9.49
CA GLU A 126 -8.38 -6.08 -8.27
C GLU A 126 -7.12 -5.32 -7.90
N VAL A 127 -6.02 -5.36 -8.67
CA VAL A 127 -4.74 -4.73 -8.28
C VAL A 127 -4.34 -3.56 -9.21
N VAL A 128 -3.43 -2.71 -8.70
CA VAL A 128 -2.71 -1.64 -9.39
C VAL A 128 -2.28 -2.07 -10.79
N ALA A 129 -2.45 -1.19 -11.77
CA ALA A 129 -1.86 -1.43 -13.09
C ALA A 129 -0.33 -1.36 -13.01
N GLU A 130 0.36 -2.31 -13.64
CA GLU A 130 1.84 -2.36 -13.74
C GLU A 130 2.52 -2.75 -12.41
N LEU A 131 1.97 -3.75 -11.71
CA LEU A 131 2.57 -4.24 -10.46
C LEU A 131 4.02 -4.76 -10.63
N PRO A 132 4.40 -5.48 -11.71
CA PRO A 132 5.79 -5.88 -11.94
C PRO A 132 6.74 -4.68 -11.98
N GLU A 133 6.39 -3.62 -12.70
CA GLU A 133 7.18 -2.39 -12.80
C GLU A 133 7.25 -1.64 -11.47
N LEU A 134 6.15 -1.64 -10.70
CA LEU A 134 6.13 -1.11 -9.35
C LEU A 134 7.10 -1.86 -8.44
N TYR A 135 7.06 -3.19 -8.44
CA TYR A 135 7.95 -4.04 -7.65
C TYR A 135 9.41 -3.79 -8.02
N ASP A 136 9.75 -3.83 -9.32
CA ASP A 136 11.11 -3.59 -9.81
C ASP A 136 11.63 -2.20 -9.42
N ARG A 137 10.77 -1.19 -9.40
CA ARG A 137 11.17 0.17 -8.97
C ARG A 137 11.41 0.27 -7.46
N LEU A 138 10.64 -0.45 -6.65
CA LEU A 138 10.68 -0.33 -5.18
C LEU A 138 11.72 -1.26 -4.55
N VAL A 139 11.82 -2.49 -5.03
CA VAL A 139 12.71 -3.54 -4.50
C VAL A 139 13.94 -3.71 -5.41
N GLY A 140 13.77 -3.52 -6.72
CA GLY A 140 14.83 -3.67 -7.72
C GLY A 140 15.79 -2.48 -7.79
N THR A 141 16.61 -2.31 -6.76
CA THR A 141 17.94 -1.70 -6.90
C THR A 141 19.00 -2.53 -6.18
N ASP A 142 19.40 -3.63 -6.82
CA ASP A 142 20.79 -4.08 -6.82
C ASP A 142 21.19 -4.44 -8.26
N SER A 143 21.49 -3.40 -9.04
CA SER A 143 22.48 -3.49 -10.12
C SER A 143 23.75 -2.83 -9.63
N SER A 144 24.61 -3.59 -8.95
CA SER A 144 26.04 -3.27 -8.74
C SER A 144 26.85 -4.54 -8.57
#